data_AF-A0A1Z8RHE0-F1
#
_entry.id   AF-A0A1Z8RHE0-F1
#
_cell.length_a   1.000
_cell.length_b   1.000
_cell.length_c   1.000
_cell.angle_alpha   90.00
_cell.angle_beta   90.00
_cell.angle_gamma   90.00
#
_symmetry.space_group_name_H-M   'P 1'
#
loop_
_entity.id
_entity.type
_entity.pdbx_description
1 polymer ?
#
loop_
_entity_poly.entity_id
_entity_poly.type
_entity_poly.pdbx_seq_one_letter_code
_entity_poly.pdbx_strand_id
1 'polypeptide(L)' 'MSNHFTSRGWLGPTGTKPLSRHQQTRALICETAIAHLIIHRQATMSDIAIAAGVGRATLYRYFLSR' A
#
# COMPACT_ATOMS: atom_id res chain seq x y z
N MET A 1 36.14 24.36 34.31
CA MET A 1 35.39 23.18 34.78
C MET A 1 34.57 22.68 33.60
N SER A 2 35.07 21.61 32.99
CA SER A 2 34.49 20.91 31.85
C SER A 2 33.20 20.21 32.25
N ASN A 3 32.16 20.26 31.43
CA ASN A 3 31.16 19.19 31.40
C ASN A 3 30.89 18.81 29.94
N HIS A 4 31.55 17.74 29.52
CA HIS A 4 31.21 16.97 28.33
C HIS A 4 29.88 16.27 28.56
N PHE A 5 28.84 16.69 27.83
CA PHE A 5 27.67 15.84 27.58
C PHE A 5 27.70 15.42 26.12
N THR A 6 28.33 14.28 25.88
CA THR A 6 28.24 13.52 24.64
C THR A 6 26.83 12.96 24.52
N SER A 7 26.02 13.54 23.64
CA SER A 7 24.83 12.86 23.10
C SER A 7 24.96 12.78 21.59
N ARG A 8 25.77 11.82 21.12
CA ARG A 8 25.69 11.29 19.75
C ARG A 8 24.53 10.31 19.68
N GLY A 9 23.31 10.83 19.81
CA GLY A 9 22.12 10.12 19.37
C GLY A 9 22.02 10.28 17.87
N TRP A 10 22.56 9.34 17.10
CA TRP A 10 22.19 9.19 15.69
C TRP A 10 20.73 8.71 15.64
N LEU A 11 19.79 9.62 15.91
CA LEU A 11 18.44 9.53 15.38
C LEU A 11 18.59 9.79 13.88
N GLY A 12 18.96 8.74 13.14
CA GLY A 12 18.85 8.75 11.70
C GLY A 12 17.43 9.19 11.33
N PRO A 13 17.24 9.90 10.21
CA PRO A 13 15.90 10.25 9.77
C PRO A 13 15.09 8.95 9.81
N THR A 14 13.89 8.98 10.39
CA THR A 14 12.90 7.90 10.27
C THR A 14 12.55 7.79 8.80
N GLY A 15 13.48 7.22 8.03
CA GLY A 15 13.47 7.16 6.58
C GLY A 15 12.44 6.12 6.22
N THR A 16 11.17 6.52 6.23
CA THR A 16 10.12 5.86 5.49
C THR A 16 10.56 5.85 4.04
N LYS A 17 11.24 4.77 3.65
CA LYS A 17 11.55 4.51 2.25
C LYS A 17 10.22 4.58 1.49
N PRO A 18 10.15 5.33 0.38
CA PRO A 18 8.93 5.38 -0.40
C PRO A 18 8.55 3.94 -0.78
N LEU A 19 7.24 3.64 -0.72
CA LEU A 19 6.74 2.31 -1.06
C LEU A 19 7.25 1.92 -2.45
N SER A 20 7.67 0.67 -2.61
CA SER A 20 7.96 0.13 -3.93
C SER A 20 6.71 0.22 -4.81
N ARG A 21 6.90 0.32 -6.13
CA ARG A 21 5.79 0.33 -7.09
C ARG A 21 4.82 -0.84 -6.87
N HIS A 22 5.34 -2.02 -6.54
CA HIS A 22 4.55 -3.20 -6.20
C HIS A 22 3.67 -2.97 -4.97
N GLN A 23 4.22 -2.41 -3.88
CA GLN A 23 3.45 -2.08 -2.68
C GLN A 23 2.41 -0.99 -2.93
N GLN A 24 2.75 0.02 -3.74
CA GLN A 24 1.82 1.08 -4.15
C GLN A 24 0.63 0.52 -4.92
N THR A 25 0.88 -0.32 -5.94
CA THR A 25 -0.18 -0.98 -6.71
C THR A 25 -1.05 -1.86 -5.83
N ARG A 26 -0.44 -2.62 -4.91
CA ARG A 26 -1.20 -3.45 -3.97
C ARG A 26 -2.10 -2.61 -3.05
N ALA A 27 -1.58 -1.50 -2.53
CA ALA A 27 -2.35 -0.59 -1.68
C ALA A 27 -3.53 0.04 -2.44
N LEU A 28 -3.29 0.50 -3.68
CA LEU A 28 -4.33 1.04 -4.55
C LEU A 28 -5.48 0.03 -4.76
N ILE A 29 -5.14 -1.23 -5.09
CA ILE A 29 -6.14 -2.29 -5.29
C ILE A 29 -6.93 -2.55 -3.99
N CYS A 30 -6.28 -2.57 -2.82
CA CYS A 30 -6.98 -2.73 -1.54
C CYS A 30 -7.96 -1.58 -1.27
N GLU A 31 -7.51 -0.34 -1.46
CA GLU A 31 -8.34 0.84 -1.21
C GLU A 31 -9.59 0.86 -2.10
N THR A 32 -9.41 0.60 -3.41
CA THR A 32 -10.54 0.50 -4.34
C THR A 32 -11.45 -0.68 -4.05
N ALA A 33 -10.90 -1.84 -3.68
CA ALA A 33 -11.71 -2.99 -3.29
C ALA A 33 -12.58 -2.69 -2.07
N ILE A 34 -12.02 -2.04 -1.03
CA ILE A 34 -12.76 -1.64 0.16
C ILE A 34 -13.89 -0.68 -0.21
N ALA A 35 -13.59 0.39 -0.95
CA ALA A 35 -14.57 1.37 -1.37
C ALA A 35 -15.72 0.72 -2.17
N HIS A 36 -15.40 -0.18 -3.10
CA HIS A 36 -16.40 -0.85 -3.91
C HIS A 36 -17.22 -1.89 -3.14
N LEU A 37 -16.60 -2.68 -2.26
CA LEU A 37 -17.31 -3.72 -1.51
C LEU A 37 -18.24 -3.15 -0.44
N ILE A 38 -17.96 -1.94 0.07
CA ILE A 38 -18.87 -1.21 0.97
C ILE A 38 -20.19 -0.88 0.27
N ILE A 39 -20.13 -0.40 -0.97
CA ILE A 39 -21.31 0.02 -1.75
C ILE A 39 -21.99 -1.19 -2.40
N HIS A 40 -21.19 -2.11 -2.94
CA HIS A 40 -21.63 -3.27 -3.70
C HIS A 40 -20.97 -4.55 -3.14
N ARG A 41 -21.60 -5.19 -2.15
CA ARG A 41 -21.08 -6.43 -1.54
C ARG A 41 -20.87 -7.58 -2.53
N GLN A 42 -21.54 -7.55 -3.67
CA GLN A 42 -21.40 -8.54 -4.73
C GLN A 42 -20.40 -8.14 -5.84
N ALA A 43 -19.62 -7.07 -5.65
CA ALA A 43 -18.61 -6.64 -6.63
C ALA A 43 -17.63 -7.78 -6.93
N THR A 44 -17.45 -8.07 -8.21
CA THR A 44 -16.56 -9.12 -8.69
C THR A 44 -15.11 -8.63 -8.75
N MET A 45 -14.16 -9.56 -8.88
CA MET A 45 -12.75 -9.19 -9.12
C MET A 45 -12.56 -8.39 -10.42
N SER A 46 -13.45 -8.57 -11.41
CA SER A 46 -13.43 -7.77 -12.63
C SER A 46 -13.83 -6.32 -12.35
N ASP A 47 -14.86 -6.11 -11.54
CA ASP A 47 -15.34 -4.76 -11.18
C ASP A 47 -14.27 -4.00 -10.39
N ILE A 48 -13.62 -4.69 -9.44
CA ILE A 48 -12.52 -4.13 -8.66
C ILE A 48 -11.31 -3.79 -9.56
N ALA A 49 -10.98 -4.64 -10.53
CA ALA A 49 -9.88 -4.37 -11.47
C ALA A 49 -10.17 -3.11 -12.33
N ILE A 50 -11.41 -2.99 -12.84
CA ILE A 50 -11.85 -1.82 -13.62
C ILE A 50 -11.78 -0.57 -12.75
N ALA A 51 -12.30 -0.62 -11.52
CA ALA A 51 -12.30 0.50 -10.58
C ALA A 51 -10.87 0.95 -10.20
N ALA A 52 -9.96 -0.01 -10.01
CA ALA A 52 -8.56 0.26 -9.71
C ALA A 52 -7.74 0.71 -10.94
N GLY A 53 -8.32 0.69 -12.14
CA GLY A 53 -7.61 1.01 -13.39
C GLY A 53 -6.52 0.00 -13.75
N VAL A 54 -6.64 -1.25 -13.30
CA VAL A 54 -5.66 -2.32 -13.56
C VAL A 54 -6.27 -3.44 -14.39
N GLY A 55 -5.43 -4.13 -15.16
CA GLY A 55 -5.86 -5.36 -15.84
C GLY A 55 -6.16 -6.49 -14.84
N ARG A 56 -7.11 -7.37 -15.16
CA ARG A 56 -7.42 -8.56 -14.36
C ARG A 56 -6.20 -9.43 -14.08
N ALA A 57 -5.35 -9.66 -15.08
CA ALA A 57 -4.12 -10.43 -14.92
C ALA A 57 -3.18 -9.78 -13.89
N THR A 58 -3.12 -8.44 -13.85
CA THR A 58 -2.37 -7.71 -12.84
C THR A 58 -2.98 -7.94 -11.46
N LEU A 59 -4.31 -7.80 -11.31
CA LEU A 59 -4.97 -8.06 -10.02
C LEU A 59 -4.67 -9.46 -9.49
N TYR A 60 -4.78 -10.49 -10.34
CA TYR A 60 -4.52 -11.88 -9.95
C TYR A 60 -3.05 -12.19 -9.63
N ARG A 61 -2.10 -11.34 -10.04
CA ARG A 61 -0.70 -11.44 -9.59
C ARG A 61 -0.53 -11.00 -8.14
N TYR A 62 -1.40 -10.12 -7.63
CA TYR A 62 -1.37 -9.64 -6.24
C TYR A 62 -2.29 -10.43 -5.31
N PHE A 63 -3.44 -10.87 -5.81
CA PHE A 63 -4.48 -11.54 -5.04
C PHE A 63 -4.97 -12.78 -5.79
N LEU A 64 -4.77 -13.96 -5.19
CA LEU A 64 -5.09 -15.24 -5.82
C LEU A 64 -6.59 -15.56 -5.77
N SER A 65 -7.32 -14.93 -4.85
CA SER A 65 -8.76 -15.11 -4.64
C SER A 65 -9.45 -13.78 -4.35
N ARG A 66 -10.78 -13.82 -4.41
CA ARG A 66 -11.66 -12.72 -4.00
C ARG A 66 -11.66 -12.54 -2.49
#